data_AF-A0A6J8ATI3-F1
#
_entry.id   AF-A0A6J8ATI3-F1
#
_cell.length_a   1.000
_cell.length_b   1.000
_cell.length_c   1.000
_cell.angle_alpha   90.00
_cell.angle_beta   90.00
_cell.angle_gamma   90.00
#
_symmetry.space_group_name_H-M   'P 1'
#
loop_
_entity.id
_entity.type
_entity.pdbx_description
1 polymer ?
#
loop_
_entity_poly.entity_id
_entity_poly.type
_entity_poly.pdbx_seq_one_letter_code
_entity_poly.pdbx_strand_id
1 'polypeptide(L)'
;MWTAGLDWDDQLDEVLVEKSREWFRELDELCCIKIPRCLQLDDDIVSTSPHTFSNASLEAYGSVIYARHEYKSGTISTRLIAAKSRVAPLTSVSIPRLELMAAVLGLRLALSVKHALEVPEDNMTFWSDSMNVLYWIRGRSREYKPFVANRIGEIHTSSHPKQWRHVPTKVNLADLVSRGRTVKQLQSDVIWWNGPEFLQDEKPQRPETNIQIENVRDTELKCQKKTSDKLTNCTTLKSIHTSDSDWRLDPVRYSSFVRLVRVQA
;
A
#
# COMPACT_ATOMS: atom_id res chain seq x y z
N MET A 1 -8.49 22.68 0.77
CA MET A 1 -9.80 22.52 1.45
C MET A 1 -9.65 21.65 2.68
N TRP A 2 -9.51 20.32 2.58
CA TRP A 2 -9.46 19.42 3.75
C TRP A 2 -8.32 19.71 4.75
N THR A 3 -7.13 20.06 4.27
CA THR A 3 -5.98 20.42 5.12
C THR A 3 -6.10 21.80 5.77
N ALA A 4 -6.94 22.68 5.22
CA ALA A 4 -7.16 24.02 5.76
C ALA A 4 -8.14 24.03 6.94
N GLY A 5 -8.75 22.88 7.27
CA GLY A 5 -9.71 22.76 8.37
C GLY A 5 -11.00 23.55 8.16
N LEU A 6 -11.35 23.81 6.90
CA LEU A 6 -12.54 24.57 6.53
C LEU A 6 -13.79 23.69 6.66
N ASP A 7 -14.83 24.24 7.27
CA ASP A 7 -16.18 23.67 7.29
C ASP A 7 -16.92 23.97 5.97
N TRP A 8 -18.09 23.35 5.78
CA TRP A 8 -18.86 23.41 4.53
C TRP A 8 -19.27 24.82 4.10
N ASP A 9 -19.53 25.69 5.07
CA ASP A 9 -20.01 27.05 4.84
C ASP A 9 -18.89 28.10 4.95
N ASP A 10 -17.65 27.67 5.23
CA ASP A 10 -16.52 28.58 5.37
C ASP A 10 -16.12 29.17 4.02
N GLN A 11 -15.78 30.45 4.03
CA GLN A 11 -15.29 31.13 2.84
C GLN A 11 -13.90 30.58 2.46
N LEU A 12 -13.79 30.11 1.22
CA LEU A 12 -12.52 29.69 0.64
C LEU A 12 -11.59 30.89 0.45
N ASP A 13 -10.29 30.71 0.71
CA ASP A 13 -9.27 31.68 0.35
C ASP A 13 -9.16 31.83 -1.18
N GLU A 14 -8.63 32.96 -1.65
CA GLU A 14 -8.55 33.24 -3.09
C GLU A 14 -7.77 32.16 -3.87
N VAL A 15 -6.76 31.56 -3.23
CA VAL A 15 -5.93 30.51 -3.83
C VAL A 15 -6.73 29.23 -4.05
N LEU A 16 -7.51 28.77 -3.07
CA LEU A 16 -8.36 27.60 -3.22
C LEU A 16 -9.51 27.88 -4.18
N VAL A 17 -10.09 29.09 -4.16
CA VAL A 17 -11.13 29.48 -5.12
C VAL A 17 -10.63 29.33 -6.55
N GLU A 18 -9.44 29.85 -6.87
CA GLU A 18 -8.93 29.75 -8.24
C GLU A 18 -8.63 28.29 -8.62
N LYS A 19 -7.99 27.51 -7.74
CA LYS A 19 -7.77 26.07 -7.98
C LYS A 19 -9.07 25.30 -8.20
N SER A 20 -10.11 25.61 -7.44
CA SER A 20 -11.43 25.00 -7.59
C SER A 20 -12.07 25.39 -8.93
N ARG A 21 -11.99 26.67 -9.32
CA ARG A 21 -12.48 27.13 -10.63
C ARG A 21 -11.73 26.48 -11.79
N GLU A 22 -10.40 26.38 -11.70
CA GLU A 22 -9.58 25.66 -12.68
C GLU A 22 -10.04 24.21 -12.81
N TRP A 23 -10.21 23.52 -11.68
CA TRP A 23 -10.71 22.14 -11.68
C TRP A 23 -12.10 22.01 -12.31
N PHE A 24 -13.04 22.93 -12.03
CA PHE A 24 -14.36 22.94 -12.68
C PHE A 24 -14.28 23.18 -14.19
N ARG A 25 -13.39 24.07 -14.66
CA ARG A 25 -13.16 24.29 -16.10
C ARG A 25 -12.62 23.04 -16.79
N GLU A 26 -11.80 22.26 -16.11
CA GLU A 26 -11.28 20.99 -16.65
C GLU A 26 -12.37 19.93 -16.82
N LEU A 27 -13.48 19.99 -16.07
CA LEU A 27 -14.58 19.02 -16.22
C LEU A 27 -15.20 19.07 -17.62
N ASP A 28 -15.30 20.26 -18.22
CA ASP A 28 -15.84 20.43 -19.58
C ASP A 28 -14.98 19.68 -20.61
N GLU A 29 -13.69 19.53 -20.34
CA GLU A 29 -12.74 18.86 -21.23
C GLU A 29 -12.76 17.34 -21.10
N LEU A 30 -13.43 16.77 -20.08
CA LEU A 30 -13.54 15.32 -19.89
C LEU A 30 -14.23 14.63 -21.07
N CYS A 31 -15.13 15.33 -21.77
CA CYS A 31 -15.78 14.80 -22.97
C CYS A 31 -14.80 14.47 -24.12
N CYS A 32 -13.59 15.05 -24.07
CA CYS A 32 -12.54 14.82 -25.05
C CYS A 32 -11.72 13.54 -24.77
N ILE A 33 -11.82 12.96 -23.57
CA ILE A 33 -11.17 11.70 -23.21
C ILE A 33 -11.99 10.54 -23.75
N LYS A 34 -11.38 9.71 -24.59
CA LYS A 34 -11.99 8.50 -25.16
C LYS A 34 -11.25 7.27 -24.65
N ILE A 35 -11.94 6.41 -23.92
CA ILE A 35 -11.38 5.17 -23.39
C ILE A 35 -11.95 4.00 -24.20
N PRO A 36 -11.10 3.21 -24.88
CA PRO A 36 -11.54 2.00 -25.57
C PRO A 36 -12.20 1.03 -24.58
N ARG A 37 -13.41 0.57 -24.89
CA ARG A 37 -14.14 -0.39 -24.05
C ARG A 37 -13.50 -1.78 -24.07
N CYS A 38 -12.96 -2.19 -25.21
CA CYS A 38 -12.27 -3.47 -25.34
C CYS A 38 -10.80 -3.32 -24.91
N LEU A 39 -10.37 -4.22 -24.02
CA LEU A 39 -8.97 -4.29 -23.58
C LEU A 39 -8.08 -5.09 -24.57
N GLN A 40 -8.71 -5.71 -25.56
CA GLN A 40 -8.09 -6.67 -26.48
C GLN A 40 -8.08 -6.10 -27.90
N LEU A 41 -7.09 -6.52 -28.68
CA LEU A 41 -7.08 -6.36 -30.13
C LEU A 41 -7.89 -7.49 -30.78
N ASP A 42 -8.19 -7.32 -32.07
CA ASP A 42 -8.89 -8.34 -32.87
C ASP A 42 -7.91 -9.44 -33.30
N ASP A 43 -7.46 -10.22 -32.32
CA ASP A 43 -6.53 -11.35 -32.48
C ASP A 43 -6.68 -12.33 -31.31
N ASP A 44 -6.23 -13.57 -31.52
CA ASP A 44 -6.27 -14.64 -30.53
C ASP A 44 -5.24 -14.41 -29.41
N ILE A 45 -5.71 -14.39 -28.17
CA ILE A 45 -4.85 -14.23 -27.00
C ILE A 45 -4.18 -15.56 -26.63
N VAL A 46 -2.87 -15.51 -26.46
CA VAL A 46 -2.04 -16.58 -25.89
C VAL A 46 -1.99 -16.44 -24.36
N SER A 47 -1.77 -15.22 -23.86
CA SER A 47 -1.65 -14.99 -22.42
C SER A 47 -2.18 -13.60 -22.01
N THR A 48 -2.77 -13.54 -20.82
CA THR A 48 -3.22 -12.30 -20.17
C THR A 48 -2.52 -12.16 -18.82
N SER A 49 -1.88 -11.02 -18.59
CA SER A 49 -1.11 -10.73 -17.37
C SER A 49 -1.39 -9.31 -16.85
N PRO A 50 -2.06 -9.17 -15.69
CA PRO A 50 -2.29 -7.89 -15.04
C PRO A 50 -1.02 -7.34 -14.38
N HIS A 51 -0.72 -6.08 -14.63
CA HIS A 51 0.44 -5.38 -14.07
C HIS A 51 -0.02 -4.18 -13.26
N THR A 52 0.17 -4.25 -11.94
CA THR A 52 -0.28 -3.22 -10.99
C THR A 52 0.90 -2.41 -10.48
N PHE A 53 0.87 -1.10 -10.68
CA PHE A 53 1.84 -0.16 -10.16
C PHE A 53 1.26 0.55 -8.94
N SER A 54 2.06 0.74 -7.91
CA SER A 54 1.65 1.46 -6.70
C SER A 54 2.66 2.53 -6.33
N ASN A 55 2.18 3.66 -5.82
CA ASN A 55 3.01 4.76 -5.37
C ASN A 55 2.29 5.58 -4.28
N ALA A 56 3.07 6.32 -3.49
CA ALA A 56 2.56 7.25 -2.51
C ALA A 56 3.37 8.55 -2.48
N SER A 57 2.66 9.64 -2.20
CA SER A 57 3.20 10.94 -1.84
C SER A 57 2.70 11.31 -0.43
N LEU A 58 3.15 12.46 0.08
CA LEU A 58 2.62 13.01 1.34
C LEU A 58 1.17 13.48 1.22
N GLU A 59 0.67 13.68 0.00
CA GLU A 59 -0.67 14.22 -0.25
C GLU A 59 -1.69 13.11 -0.56
N ALA A 60 -1.27 12.08 -1.30
CA ALA A 60 -2.12 10.97 -1.69
C ALA A 60 -1.30 9.72 -1.99
N TYR A 61 -1.97 8.57 -1.98
CA TYR A 61 -1.39 7.31 -2.39
C TYR A 61 -2.35 6.56 -3.30
N GLY A 62 -1.82 5.73 -4.19
CA GLY A 62 -2.62 5.16 -5.25
C GLY A 62 -1.96 4.04 -6.03
N SER A 63 -2.78 3.39 -6.84
CA SER A 63 -2.35 2.30 -7.71
C SER A 63 -3.07 2.36 -9.04
N VAL A 64 -2.41 1.83 -10.06
CA VAL A 64 -2.93 1.71 -11.43
C VAL A 64 -2.65 0.30 -11.95
N ILE A 65 -3.59 -0.29 -12.66
CA ILE A 65 -3.47 -1.65 -13.19
C ILE A 65 -3.72 -1.69 -14.70
N TYR A 66 -2.83 -2.38 -15.40
CA TYR A 66 -2.86 -2.58 -16.85
C TYR A 66 -3.05 -4.05 -17.19
N ALA A 67 -3.81 -4.34 -18.24
CA ALA A 67 -3.87 -5.65 -18.88
C ALA A 67 -2.78 -5.71 -19.94
N ARG A 68 -1.87 -6.68 -19.82
CA ARG A 68 -0.93 -7.03 -20.88
C ARG A 68 -1.40 -8.32 -21.55
N HIS A 69 -1.65 -8.25 -22.85
CA HIS A 69 -2.05 -9.38 -23.69
C HIS A 69 -0.92 -9.71 -24.66
N GLU A 70 -0.58 -11.00 -24.75
CA GLU A 70 0.25 -11.55 -25.81
C GLU A 70 -0.67 -12.29 -26.78
N TYR A 71 -0.56 -12.01 -28.08
CA TYR A 71 -1.40 -12.62 -29.10
C TYR A 71 -0.64 -13.66 -29.93
N LYS A 72 -1.36 -14.53 -30.64
CA LYS A 72 -0.77 -15.56 -31.50
C LYS A 72 0.07 -14.98 -32.64
N SER A 73 -0.23 -13.77 -33.09
CA SER A 73 0.60 -13.03 -34.06
C SER A 73 1.99 -12.65 -33.53
N GLY A 74 2.24 -12.76 -32.23
CA GLY A 74 3.44 -12.23 -31.57
C GLY A 74 3.30 -10.77 -31.15
N THR A 75 2.18 -10.12 -31.46
CA THR A 75 1.89 -8.76 -31.01
C THR A 75 1.69 -8.74 -29.49
N ILE A 76 2.12 -7.66 -28.84
CA ILE A 76 1.86 -7.41 -27.42
C ILE A 76 1.08 -6.11 -27.31
N SER A 77 -0.01 -6.13 -26.54
CA SER A 77 -0.76 -4.92 -26.23
C SER A 77 -0.88 -4.72 -24.74
N THR A 78 -0.77 -3.48 -24.30
CA THR A 78 -1.00 -3.09 -22.91
C THR A 78 -2.09 -2.03 -22.85
N ARG A 79 -3.08 -2.21 -21.98
CA ARG A 79 -4.23 -1.30 -21.82
C ARG A 79 -4.53 -1.03 -20.36
N LEU A 80 -4.81 0.23 -20.02
CA LEU A 80 -5.30 0.61 -18.69
C LEU A 80 -6.63 -0.08 -18.39
N ILE A 81 -6.73 -0.75 -17.25
CA ILE A 81 -7.99 -1.36 -16.77
C ILE A 81 -8.65 -0.44 -15.75
N ALA A 82 -7.88 -0.02 -14.74
CA ALA A 82 -8.40 0.78 -13.64
C ALA A 82 -7.27 1.51 -12.90
N ALA A 83 -7.63 2.60 -12.24
CA ALA A 83 -6.77 3.30 -11.30
C ALA A 83 -7.57 3.66 -10.03
N LYS A 84 -6.89 3.72 -8.89
CA LYS A 84 -7.49 4.06 -7.61
C LYS A 84 -6.53 4.88 -6.75
N SER A 85 -6.97 6.05 -6.31
CA SER A 85 -6.26 6.93 -5.39
C SER A 85 -7.00 7.04 -4.05
N ARG A 86 -6.26 7.47 -3.01
CA ARG A 86 -6.78 7.89 -1.71
C ARG A 86 -5.94 9.06 -1.20
N VAL A 87 -6.60 10.05 -0.60
CA VAL A 87 -5.91 11.16 0.07
C VAL A 87 -5.15 10.62 1.28
N ALA A 88 -3.93 11.12 1.49
CA ALA A 88 -3.13 10.74 2.64
C ALA A 88 -3.82 11.20 3.94
N PRO A 89 -3.75 10.41 5.04
CA PRO A 89 -4.31 10.82 6.32
C PRO A 89 -3.71 12.16 6.80
N LEU A 90 -4.53 12.98 7.47
CA LEU A 90 -4.07 14.20 8.12
C LEU A 90 -3.07 13.93 9.25
N THR A 91 -3.15 12.75 9.87
CA THR A 91 -2.17 12.33 10.88
C THR A 91 -0.84 12.02 10.23
N SER A 92 0.25 12.39 10.90
CA SER A 92 1.60 12.15 10.38
C SER A 92 1.87 10.66 10.22
N VAL A 93 1.85 10.18 8.99
CA VAL A 93 2.26 8.83 8.59
C VAL A 93 3.55 8.96 7.79
N SER A 94 4.53 8.08 8.07
CA SER A 94 5.79 8.09 7.32
C SER A 94 5.56 7.69 5.86
N ILE A 95 6.39 8.23 4.95
CA ILE A 95 6.33 7.90 3.52
C ILE A 95 6.36 6.38 3.27
N PRO A 96 7.25 5.58 3.90
CA PRO A 96 7.25 4.12 3.72
C PRO A 96 5.93 3.44 4.09
N ARG A 97 5.24 3.94 5.12
CA ARG A 97 3.92 3.41 5.50
C ARG A 97 2.85 3.79 4.48
N LEU A 98 2.90 4.99 3.89
CA LEU A 98 2.01 5.39 2.81
C LEU A 98 2.26 4.56 1.55
N GLU A 99 3.52 4.30 1.20
CA GLU A 99 3.90 3.41 0.10
C GLU A 99 3.38 1.99 0.33
N LEU A 100 3.45 1.47 1.56
CA LEU A 100 2.86 0.17 1.91
C LEU A 100 1.33 0.19 1.80
N MET A 101 0.69 1.30 2.15
CA MET A 101 -0.76 1.47 1.95
C MET A 101 -1.13 1.50 0.47
N ALA A 102 -0.31 2.12 -0.38
CA ALA A 102 -0.47 2.06 -1.83
C ALA A 102 -0.38 0.62 -2.34
N ALA A 103 0.63 -0.13 -1.89
CA ALA A 103 0.78 -1.54 -2.24
C ALA A 103 -0.47 -2.36 -1.88
N VAL A 104 -1.00 -2.20 -0.66
CA VAL A 104 -2.25 -2.89 -0.25
C VAL A 104 -3.45 -2.45 -1.09
N LEU A 105 -3.55 -1.17 -1.43
CA LEU A 105 -4.61 -0.66 -2.31
C LEU A 105 -4.53 -1.31 -3.70
N GLY A 106 -3.31 -1.42 -4.25
CA GLY A 106 -3.03 -2.07 -5.52
C GLY A 106 -3.37 -3.55 -5.50
N LEU A 107 -3.02 -4.27 -4.42
CA LEU A 107 -3.40 -5.67 -4.24
C LEU A 107 -4.93 -5.85 -4.30
N ARG A 108 -5.68 -5.06 -3.53
CA ARG A 108 -7.15 -5.14 -3.52
C ARG A 108 -7.76 -4.82 -4.88
N LEU A 109 -7.20 -3.84 -5.59
CA LEU A 109 -7.61 -3.49 -6.95
C LEU A 109 -7.36 -4.67 -7.90
N ALA A 110 -6.17 -5.28 -7.85
CA ALA A 110 -5.81 -6.42 -8.67
C ALA A 110 -6.69 -7.64 -8.38
N LEU A 111 -7.03 -7.93 -7.12
CA LEU A 111 -7.97 -9.00 -6.76
C LEU A 111 -9.37 -8.77 -7.34
N SER A 112 -9.83 -7.51 -7.37
CA SER A 112 -11.10 -7.15 -7.99
C SER A 112 -11.08 -7.40 -9.50
N VAL A 113 -9.97 -7.02 -10.16
CA VAL A 113 -9.75 -7.26 -11.60
C VAL A 113 -9.60 -8.75 -11.90
N LYS A 114 -8.87 -9.50 -11.07
CA LYS A 114 -8.72 -10.96 -11.16
C LYS A 114 -10.07 -11.65 -11.21
N HIS A 115 -10.98 -11.26 -10.31
CA HIS A 115 -12.35 -11.80 -10.29
C HIS A 115 -13.15 -11.38 -11.52
N ALA A 116 -13.05 -10.13 -11.95
CA ALA A 116 -13.83 -9.61 -13.09
C ALA A 116 -13.37 -10.17 -14.46
N LEU A 117 -12.08 -10.45 -14.62
CA LEU A 117 -11.47 -10.92 -15.86
C LEU A 117 -11.08 -12.41 -15.82
N GLU A 118 -11.40 -13.12 -14.73
CA GLU A 118 -11.11 -14.54 -14.52
C GLU A 118 -9.63 -14.92 -14.75
N VAL A 119 -8.71 -14.03 -14.36
CA VAL A 119 -7.27 -14.23 -14.57
C VAL A 119 -6.68 -15.14 -13.48
N PRO A 120 -5.77 -16.06 -13.82
CA PRO A 120 -5.01 -16.83 -12.84
C PRO A 120 -4.22 -15.95 -11.88
N GLU A 121 -4.16 -16.33 -10.61
CA GLU A 121 -3.46 -15.56 -9.57
C GLU A 121 -1.97 -15.37 -9.87
N ASP A 122 -1.32 -16.43 -10.37
CA ASP A 122 0.11 -16.48 -10.65
C ASP A 122 0.53 -15.52 -11.78
N ASN A 123 -0.42 -15.07 -12.61
CA ASN A 123 -0.15 -14.16 -13.72
C ASN A 123 -0.14 -12.68 -13.31
N MET A 124 -0.52 -12.35 -12.08
CA MET A 124 -0.49 -10.98 -11.58
C MET A 124 0.94 -10.55 -11.21
N THR A 125 1.31 -9.34 -11.61
CA THR A 125 2.58 -8.70 -11.22
C THR A 125 2.31 -7.37 -10.52
N PHE A 126 3.03 -7.12 -9.43
CA PHE A 126 2.94 -5.89 -8.64
C PHE A 126 4.27 -5.14 -8.69
N TRP A 127 4.21 -3.85 -8.93
CA TRP A 127 5.36 -2.96 -9.07
C TRP A 127 5.33 -1.86 -8.01
N SER A 128 6.47 -1.65 -7.38
CA SER A 128 6.70 -0.57 -6.42
C SER A 128 8.11 -0.02 -6.60
N ASP A 129 8.29 1.28 -6.48
CA ASP A 129 9.61 1.93 -6.45
C ASP A 129 10.19 2.01 -5.02
N SER A 130 9.41 1.63 -4.01
CA SER A 130 9.84 1.63 -2.62
C SER A 130 10.62 0.36 -2.25
N MET A 131 11.93 0.52 -2.00
CA MET A 131 12.76 -0.57 -1.45
C MET A 131 12.32 -1.01 -0.06
N ASN A 132 11.80 -0.09 0.76
CA ASN A 132 11.29 -0.42 2.09
C ASN A 132 10.10 -1.37 2.00
N VAL A 133 9.13 -1.06 1.13
CA VAL A 133 7.96 -1.93 0.92
C VAL A 133 8.37 -3.29 0.39
N LEU A 134 9.25 -3.32 -0.61
CA LEU A 134 9.75 -4.57 -1.19
C LEU A 134 10.57 -5.40 -0.21
N TYR A 135 11.31 -4.77 0.69
CA TYR A 135 12.00 -5.41 1.79
C TYR A 135 11.00 -6.04 2.77
N TRP A 136 10.00 -5.28 3.22
CA TRP A 136 8.97 -5.77 4.14
C TRP A 136 8.16 -6.94 3.58
N ILE A 137 7.84 -6.91 2.28
CA ILE A 137 7.11 -7.99 1.60
C ILE A 137 7.96 -9.27 1.52
N ARG A 138 9.28 -9.17 1.40
CA ARG A 138 10.18 -10.33 1.40
C ARG A 138 10.46 -10.87 2.81
N GLY A 139 10.33 -10.03 3.83
CA GLY A 139 10.48 -10.42 5.23
C GLY A 139 9.27 -11.19 5.79
N ARG A 140 9.32 -11.53 7.08
CA ARG A 140 8.22 -12.24 7.76
C ARG A 140 7.34 -11.24 8.49
N SER A 141 6.05 -11.18 8.15
CA SER A 141 5.08 -10.22 8.72
C SER A 141 5.14 -10.11 10.25
N ARG A 142 5.27 -11.23 10.97
CA ARG A 142 5.33 -11.31 12.43
C ARG A 142 6.49 -10.56 13.10
N GLU A 143 7.55 -10.26 12.35
CA GLU A 143 8.75 -9.57 12.83
C GLU A 143 8.57 -8.05 12.90
N TYR A 144 7.56 -7.51 12.20
CA TYR A 144 7.28 -6.07 12.15
C TYR A 144 6.24 -5.61 13.17
N LYS A 145 6.24 -4.32 13.49
CA LYS A 145 5.21 -3.67 14.32
C LYS A 145 3.82 -3.84 13.70
N PRO A 146 2.73 -3.78 14.51
CA PRO A 146 1.38 -4.14 14.08
C PRO A 146 0.90 -3.46 12.79
N PHE A 147 1.27 -2.20 12.55
CA PHE A 147 0.91 -1.51 11.30
C PHE A 147 1.44 -2.27 10.09
N VAL A 148 2.76 -2.44 9.98
CA VAL A 148 3.40 -3.13 8.85
C VAL A 148 3.01 -4.60 8.84
N ALA A 149 3.06 -5.29 9.99
CA ALA A 149 2.75 -6.71 10.10
C ALA A 149 1.39 -7.08 9.52
N ASN A 150 0.34 -6.31 9.85
CA ASN A 150 -1.01 -6.62 9.38
C ASN A 150 -1.17 -6.42 7.87
N ARG A 151 -0.55 -5.37 7.29
CA ARG A 151 -0.59 -5.12 5.83
C ARG A 151 0.23 -6.16 5.07
N ILE A 152 1.41 -6.52 5.57
CA ILE A 152 2.22 -7.59 4.98
C ILE A 152 1.51 -8.94 5.08
N GLY A 153 0.82 -9.22 6.20
CA GLY A 153 -0.01 -10.40 6.35
C GLY A 153 -1.12 -10.48 5.30
N GLU A 154 -1.79 -9.36 5.01
CA GLU A 154 -2.77 -9.27 3.93
C GLU A 154 -2.12 -9.57 2.56
N ILE A 155 -0.97 -8.96 2.27
CA ILE A 155 -0.22 -9.21 1.03
C ILE A 155 0.17 -10.68 0.88
N HIS A 156 0.69 -11.31 1.94
CA HIS A 156 1.08 -12.72 1.94
C HIS A 156 -0.09 -13.69 1.82
N THR A 157 -1.31 -13.27 2.19
CA THR A 157 -2.51 -14.11 2.10
C THR A 157 -3.05 -14.20 0.68
N SER A 158 -2.80 -13.19 -0.15
CA SER A 158 -3.42 -13.05 -1.48
C SER A 158 -2.42 -12.88 -2.63
N SER A 159 -1.12 -12.95 -2.34
CA SER A 159 -0.05 -12.91 -3.34
C SER A 159 1.25 -13.49 -2.79
N HIS A 160 2.12 -13.95 -3.68
CA HIS A 160 3.46 -14.39 -3.32
C HIS A 160 4.46 -13.23 -3.43
N PRO A 161 5.42 -13.08 -2.48
CA PRO A 161 6.51 -12.12 -2.58
C PRO A 161 7.28 -12.07 -3.92
N LYS A 162 7.29 -13.16 -4.71
CA LYS A 162 7.93 -13.23 -6.03
C LYS A 162 7.20 -12.42 -7.10
N GLN A 163 5.92 -12.12 -6.89
CA GLN A 163 5.10 -11.28 -7.78
C GLN A 163 5.38 -9.78 -7.58
N TRP A 164 6.08 -9.40 -6.50
CA TRP A 164 6.37 -8.02 -6.16
C TRP A 164 7.77 -7.61 -6.62
N ARG A 165 7.81 -6.68 -7.57
CA ARG A 165 8.99 -6.27 -8.31
C ARG A 165 9.27 -4.78 -8.14
N HIS A 166 10.54 -4.44 -8.30
CA HIS A 166 10.95 -3.04 -8.33
C HIS A 166 10.70 -2.43 -9.70
N VAL A 167 10.23 -1.18 -9.68
CA VAL A 167 10.19 -0.30 -10.83
C VAL A 167 10.90 1.01 -10.46
N PRO A 168 11.79 1.59 -11.29
CA PRO A 168 12.42 2.87 -10.97
C PRO A 168 11.35 3.97 -10.91
N THR A 169 11.48 4.90 -9.96
CA THR A 169 10.51 6.00 -9.76
C THR A 169 10.18 6.75 -11.05
N LYS A 170 11.16 6.98 -11.93
CA LYS A 170 10.97 7.69 -13.21
C LYS A 170 9.99 7.02 -14.18
N VAL A 171 9.79 5.71 -14.05
CA VAL A 171 8.89 4.92 -14.92
C VAL A 171 7.72 4.33 -14.13
N ASN A 172 7.55 4.72 -12.86
CA ASN A 172 6.40 4.31 -12.04
C ASN A 172 5.18 5.17 -12.37
N LEU A 173 4.21 4.60 -13.10
CA LEU A 173 3.02 5.33 -13.55
C LEU A 173 2.03 5.65 -12.42
N ALA A 174 2.17 5.03 -11.26
CA ALA A 174 1.33 5.36 -10.11
C ALA A 174 1.63 6.76 -9.53
N ASP A 175 2.72 7.42 -9.94
CA ASP A 175 2.98 8.83 -9.60
C ASP A 175 1.91 9.79 -10.14
N LEU A 176 1.33 9.47 -11.30
CA LEU A 176 0.19 10.22 -11.85
C LEU A 176 -1.05 10.11 -10.95
N VAL A 177 -1.20 8.99 -10.26
CA VAL A 177 -2.32 8.72 -9.35
C VAL A 177 -2.13 9.41 -7.99
N SER A 178 -0.89 9.54 -7.52
CA SER A 178 -0.58 10.15 -6.21
C SER A 178 -0.33 11.66 -6.27
N ARG A 179 -0.03 12.23 -7.45
CA ARG A 179 0.23 13.67 -7.64
C ARG A 179 -0.83 14.41 -8.47
N GLY A 180 -1.62 13.67 -9.24
CA GLY A 180 -2.63 14.24 -10.14
C GLY A 180 -2.06 14.77 -11.46
N ARG A 181 -2.96 14.92 -12.43
CA ARG A 181 -2.71 15.49 -13.76
C ARG A 181 -3.93 16.26 -14.21
N THR A 182 -3.71 17.27 -15.04
CA THR A 182 -4.81 17.99 -15.68
C THR A 182 -5.44 17.14 -16.79
N VAL A 183 -6.70 17.41 -17.12
CA VAL A 183 -7.42 16.67 -18.18
C VAL A 183 -6.71 16.76 -19.53
N LYS A 184 -6.17 17.93 -19.90
CA LYS A 184 -5.36 18.10 -21.14
C LYS A 184 -4.13 17.21 -21.16
N GLN A 185 -3.38 17.20 -20.06
CA GLN A 185 -2.17 16.38 -19.97
C GLN A 185 -2.54 14.91 -20.11
N LEU A 186 -3.58 14.47 -19.39
CA LEU A 186 -4.06 13.10 -19.43
C LEU A 186 -4.53 12.68 -20.83
N GLN A 187 -5.20 13.57 -21.56
CA GLN A 187 -5.66 13.30 -22.92
C GLN A 187 -4.49 12.95 -23.86
N SER A 188 -3.37 13.66 -23.74
CA SER A 188 -2.18 13.47 -24.57
C SER A 188 -1.20 12.39 -24.06
N ASP A 189 -1.43 11.85 -22.87
CA ASP A 189 -0.49 10.94 -22.21
C ASP A 189 -0.64 9.49 -22.70
N VAL A 190 0.06 9.17 -23.78
CA VAL A 190 0.07 7.83 -24.38
C VAL A 190 0.56 6.76 -23.39
N ILE A 191 1.48 7.13 -22.48
CA ILE A 191 2.07 6.21 -21.50
C ILE A 191 1.03 5.86 -20.43
N TRP A 192 0.24 6.82 -19.98
CA TRP A 192 -0.86 6.56 -19.04
C TRP A 192 -1.90 5.59 -19.59
N TRP A 193 -2.23 5.66 -20.88
CA TRP A 193 -3.28 4.80 -21.46
C TRP A 193 -2.77 3.40 -21.83
N ASN A 194 -1.49 3.29 -22.20
CA ASN A 194 -0.89 2.07 -22.75
C ASN A 194 0.16 1.43 -21.84
N GLY A 195 0.44 2.01 -20.68
CA GLY A 195 1.51 1.54 -19.80
C GLY A 195 2.91 1.95 -20.27
N PRO A 196 3.95 1.67 -19.47
CA PRO A 196 5.33 1.99 -19.84
C PRO A 196 5.82 1.06 -20.95
N GLU A 197 6.74 1.56 -21.77
CA GLU A 197 7.24 0.86 -22.98
C GLU A 197 7.75 -0.55 -22.69
N PHE A 198 8.42 -0.75 -21.56
CA PHE A 198 8.96 -2.07 -21.20
C PHE A 198 7.89 -3.15 -21.03
N LEU A 199 6.60 -2.81 -20.83
CA LEU A 199 5.53 -3.81 -20.83
C LEU A 199 5.19 -4.33 -22.23
N GLN A 200 5.62 -3.63 -23.29
CA GLN A 200 5.41 -4.04 -24.68
C GLN A 200 6.52 -4.98 -25.17
N ASP A 201 7.59 -5.17 -24.39
CA ASP A 201 8.65 -6.12 -24.70
C ASP A 201 8.20 -7.58 -24.42
N GLU A 202 8.74 -8.53 -25.18
CA GLU A 202 8.50 -9.98 -25.00
C GLU A 202 8.80 -10.44 -23.57
N LYS A 203 9.85 -9.86 -22.98
CA LYS A 203 10.18 -10.03 -21.57
C LYS A 203 10.32 -8.64 -21.01
N PRO A 204 9.40 -8.14 -20.18
CA PRO A 204 9.54 -6.82 -19.57
C PRO A 204 10.89 -6.74 -18.85
N GLN A 205 11.86 -6.10 -19.50
CA GLN A 205 13.25 -6.12 -19.06
C GLN A 205 13.38 -5.26 -17.81
N ARG A 206 14.10 -5.84 -16.86
CA ARG A 206 14.17 -5.42 -15.47
C ARG A 206 15.19 -4.29 -15.34
N PRO A 207 15.00 -3.36 -14.41
CA PRO A 207 16.14 -2.91 -13.62
C PRO A 207 16.49 -4.05 -12.65
N GLU A 208 17.71 -4.56 -12.71
CA GLU A 208 18.21 -5.58 -11.78
C GLU A 208 17.92 -5.16 -10.34
N THR A 209 17.08 -5.93 -9.66
CA THR A 209 16.76 -5.66 -8.26
C THR A 209 17.64 -6.51 -7.37
N ASN A 210 18.90 -6.10 -7.22
CA ASN A 210 19.71 -6.56 -6.08
C ASN A 210 19.21 -5.83 -4.84
N ILE A 211 18.11 -6.32 -4.24
CA ILE A 211 17.74 -5.91 -2.88
C ILE A 211 18.76 -6.56 -1.96
N GLN A 212 19.91 -5.91 -1.78
CA GLN A 212 20.80 -6.24 -0.70
C GLN A 212 20.04 -5.89 0.58
N ILE A 213 19.80 -6.91 1.41
CA ILE A 213 19.29 -6.73 2.76
C ILE A 213 20.45 -6.12 3.56
N GLU A 214 20.69 -4.82 3.38
CA GLU A 214 21.53 -4.10 4.31
C GLU A 214 20.78 -4.00 5.62
N ASN A 215 21.45 -4.34 6.72
CA ASN A 215 20.96 -4.19 8.09
C ASN A 215 20.87 -2.71 8.48
N VAL A 216 20.15 -1.91 7.71
CA VAL A 216 19.68 -0.60 8.15
C VAL A 216 18.75 -0.87 9.34
N ARG A 217 18.90 -0.09 10.41
CA ARG A 217 18.03 -0.21 11.60
C ARG A 217 16.59 0.12 11.20
N ASP A 218 15.85 -0.89 10.74
CA ASP A 218 14.45 -0.75 10.40
C ASP A 218 13.65 -0.50 11.68
N THR A 219 13.15 0.72 11.80
CA THR A 219 12.35 1.16 12.94
C THR A 219 11.02 0.41 13.05
N GLU A 220 10.58 -0.28 12.00
CA GLU A 220 9.37 -1.09 11.99
C GLU A 220 9.60 -2.51 12.49
N LEU A 221 10.83 -2.96 12.69
CA LEU A 221 11.08 -4.24 13.35
C LEU A 221 10.65 -4.15 14.82
N LYS A 222 10.05 -5.24 15.32
CA LYS A 222 9.82 -5.39 16.76
C LYS A 222 11.17 -5.44 17.44
N CYS A 223 11.34 -4.61 18.48
CA CYS A 223 12.45 -4.79 19.39
C CYS A 223 12.26 -6.17 20.03
N GLN A 224 13.17 -7.10 19.76
CA GLN A 224 13.22 -8.34 20.53
C GLN A 224 13.46 -7.89 21.97
N LYS A 225 12.45 -8.05 22.84
CA LYS A 225 12.72 -8.03 24.27
C LYS A 225 13.79 -9.09 24.45
N LYS A 226 15.02 -8.68 24.77
CA LYS A 226 15.97 -9.63 25.35
C LYS A 226 15.25 -10.16 26.57
N THR A 227 14.67 -11.34 26.48
CA THR A 227 14.46 -12.16 27.66
C THR A 227 15.87 -12.33 28.18
N SER A 228 16.26 -11.46 29.11
CA SER A 228 17.43 -11.73 29.92
C SER A 228 17.06 -13.02 30.62
N ASP A 229 17.53 -14.15 30.09
CA ASP A 229 17.67 -15.40 30.82
C ASP A 229 18.71 -15.17 31.92
N LYS A 230 18.40 -14.26 32.83
CA LYS A 230 18.87 -14.33 34.20
C LYS A 230 17.80 -15.14 34.90
N LEU A 231 18.02 -16.45 34.91
CA LEU A 231 17.51 -17.33 35.95
C LEU A 231 17.99 -16.76 37.29
N THR A 232 17.28 -15.75 37.79
CA THR A 232 17.49 -15.23 39.13
C THR A 232 16.39 -15.89 39.93
N ASN A 233 16.74 -16.93 40.67
CA ASN A 233 15.93 -17.39 41.79
C ASN A 233 15.80 -16.19 42.73
N CYS A 234 14.75 -15.39 42.55
CA CYS A 234 14.46 -14.25 43.40
C CYS A 234 13.15 -14.53 44.11
N THR A 235 13.23 -15.39 45.12
CA THR A 235 12.22 -15.43 46.17
C THR A 235 12.45 -14.19 47.04
N THR A 236 11.84 -13.07 46.68
CA THR A 236 11.84 -11.89 47.55
C THR A 236 10.60 -11.94 48.45
N LEU A 237 10.76 -12.49 49.67
CA LEU A 237 9.84 -12.19 50.75
C LEU A 237 10.11 -10.76 51.22
N LYS A 238 9.33 -9.81 50.70
CA LYS A 238 9.25 -8.46 51.27
C LYS A 238 8.33 -8.52 52.49
N SER A 239 8.91 -8.61 53.68
CA SER A 239 8.22 -8.17 54.89
C SER A 239 8.10 -6.65 54.82
N ILE A 240 6.90 -6.18 54.49
CA ILE A 240 6.54 -4.76 54.59
C ILE A 240 5.67 -4.64 55.83
N HIS A 241 6.27 -4.18 56.92
CA HIS A 241 5.53 -3.50 57.97
C HIS A 241 5.14 -2.12 57.43
N THR A 242 3.90 -1.95 57.00
CA THR A 242 3.29 -0.63 56.84
C THR A 242 1.89 -0.66 57.43
N SER A 243 1.74 0.04 58.54
CA SER A 243 0.48 0.59 59.01
C SER A 243 0.03 1.66 58.03
N ASP A 244 -0.60 1.26 56.93
CA ASP A 244 -1.42 2.18 56.13
C ASP A 244 -2.42 1.38 55.28
N SER A 245 -3.69 1.57 55.61
CA SER A 245 -4.85 0.84 55.13
C SER A 245 -5.36 1.39 53.81
N ASP A 246 -4.60 1.21 52.72
CA ASP A 246 -5.19 1.28 51.37
C ASP A 246 -4.35 0.54 50.30
N TRP A 247 -4.03 -0.71 50.58
CA TRP A 247 -3.39 -1.59 49.60
C TRP A 247 -4.43 -2.09 48.57
N ARG A 248 -4.18 -1.83 47.28
CA ARG A 248 -5.10 -2.12 46.16
C ARG A 248 -5.45 -3.61 45.98
N LEU A 249 -4.73 -4.53 46.61
CA LEU A 249 -5.02 -5.97 46.55
C LEU A 249 -5.45 -6.47 47.94
N ASP A 250 -6.63 -6.05 48.37
CA ASP A 250 -7.25 -6.59 49.59
C ASP A 250 -7.68 -8.06 49.37
N PRO A 251 -7.03 -9.04 50.04
CA PRO A 251 -7.35 -10.46 49.89
C PRO A 251 -8.73 -10.81 50.46
N VAL A 252 -9.27 -10.01 51.38
CA VAL A 252 -10.55 -10.26 52.05
C VAL A 252 -11.73 -10.01 51.09
N ARG A 253 -11.51 -9.24 50.01
CA ARG A 253 -12.51 -9.00 48.97
C ARG A 253 -12.77 -10.19 48.04
N TYR A 254 -11.99 -11.28 48.16
CA TYR A 254 -12.09 -12.42 47.26
C TYR A 254 -12.18 -13.75 48.02
N SER A 255 -13.16 -14.57 47.64
CA SER A 255 -13.42 -15.87 48.28
C SER A 255 -12.39 -16.95 47.95
N SER A 256 -11.50 -16.73 46.97
CA SER A 256 -10.40 -17.64 46.66
C SER A 256 -9.26 -16.94 45.91
N PHE A 257 -8.04 -17.44 46.11
CA PHE A 257 -6.84 -16.95 45.44
C PHE A 257 -6.92 -17.04 43.91
N VAL A 258 -7.54 -18.12 43.40
CA VAL A 258 -7.74 -18.31 41.94
C VAL A 258 -8.62 -17.20 41.35
N ARG A 259 -9.60 -16.71 42.10
CA ARG A 259 -10.51 -15.63 41.66
C ARG A 259 -9.80 -14.27 41.63
N LEU A 260 -8.92 -14.00 42.59
CA LEU A 260 -8.07 -12.82 42.61
C LEU A 260 -7.17 -12.76 41.35
N VAL A 261 -6.51 -13.86 41.01
CA VAL A 261 -5.58 -13.93 39.87
C VAL A 261 -6.30 -13.74 38.53
N ARG A 262 -7.51 -14.28 38.35
CA ARG A 262 -8.28 -14.15 37.10
C ARG A 262 -8.82 -12.76 36.83
N VAL A 263 -9.08 -11.96 37.85
CA VAL A 263 -9.65 -10.61 37.70
C VAL A 263 -8.58 -9.57 37.35
N GLN A 264 -7.31 -9.90 37.56
CA GLN A 264 -6.18 -8.96 37.42
C GLN A 264 -5.23 -9.29 36.25
N ALA A 265 -5.39 -10.42 35.55
CA ALA A 265 -4.64 -10.82 34.37
C ALA A 265 -5.42 -10.53 33.08
#